data_AF-A0A381I8N3-F1
#
_entry.id   AF-A0A381I8N3-F1
#
_cell.length_a   1.000
_cell.length_b   1.000
_cell.length_c   1.000
_cell.angle_alpha   90.00
_cell.angle_beta   90.00
_cell.angle_gamma   90.00
#
_symmetry.space_group_name_H-M   'P 1'
#
loop_
_entity.id
_entity.type
_entity.pdbx_description
1 polymer ?
#
loop_
_entity_poly.entity_id
_entity_poly.type
_entity_poly.pdbx_seq_one_letter_code
_entity_poly.pdbx_strand_id
1 'polypeptide(L)'
;MDEVFVYDEDEFKDFRIEPYSKAIENFIDKIKPTIVLVGGTTLGRSLAPRLAARFRTGLTADCTILDIQSNTDLDQIRPAFGGNIMAHINTPNNRPQFATVRYKIFSATRKNREYYRKDNFM
;
A
#
# COMPACT_ATOMS: atom_id res chain seq x y z
N MET A 1 -10.61 -4.67 -8.39
CA MET A 1 -10.95 -4.27 -7.02
C MET A 1 -12.11 -5.17 -6.67
N ASP A 2 -11.83 -6.15 -5.81
CA ASP A 2 -12.76 -7.23 -5.52
C ASP A 2 -13.48 -6.95 -4.20
N GLU A 3 -12.79 -6.34 -3.24
CA GLU A 3 -13.35 -5.95 -1.94
C GLU A 3 -12.92 -4.53 -1.53
N VAL A 4 -13.77 -3.85 -0.76
CA VAL A 4 -13.53 -2.52 -0.21
C VAL A 4 -13.88 -2.52 1.27
N PHE A 5 -12.92 -2.11 2.11
CA PHE A 5 -13.12 -1.98 3.55
C PHE A 5 -13.26 -0.51 3.91
N VAL A 6 -14.40 -0.17 4.51
CA VAL A 6 -14.76 1.23 4.82
C VAL A 6 -14.66 1.46 6.32
N TYR A 7 -13.96 2.52 6.69
CA TYR A 7 -13.94 3.10 8.03
C TYR A 7 -14.54 4.50 7.90
N ASP A 8 -15.70 4.73 8.49
CA ASP A 8 -16.46 5.98 8.35
C ASP A 8 -16.76 6.53 9.75
N GLU A 9 -15.95 7.49 10.17
CA GLU A 9 -15.99 8.13 11.48
C GLU A 9 -15.60 9.61 11.32
N ASP A 10 -16.18 10.50 12.13
CA ASP A 10 -15.92 11.95 12.06
C ASP A 10 -14.44 12.32 12.19
N GLU A 11 -13.66 11.49 12.91
CA GLU A 11 -12.23 11.68 13.10
C GLU A 11 -11.40 11.63 11.81
N PHE A 12 -11.95 11.06 10.73
CA PHE A 12 -11.29 10.96 9.43
C PHE A 12 -11.53 12.17 8.51
N LYS A 13 -12.37 13.13 8.93
CA LYS A 13 -12.69 14.35 8.16
C LYS A 13 -11.44 15.11 7.70
N ASP A 14 -10.47 15.23 8.60
CA ASP A 14 -9.17 15.82 8.31
C ASP A 14 -8.07 14.77 8.49
N PHE A 15 -7.04 14.82 7.66
CA PHE A 15 -5.93 13.88 7.80
C PHE A 15 -5.17 14.13 9.10
N ARG A 16 -5.21 13.14 9.99
CA ARG A 16 -4.42 13.08 11.22
C ARG A 16 -3.69 11.75 11.29
N ILE A 17 -2.41 11.79 11.63
CA ILE A 17 -1.57 10.59 11.56
C ILE A 17 -2.02 9.48 12.52
N GLU A 18 -2.42 9.79 13.76
CA GLU A 18 -2.85 8.76 14.72
C GLU A 18 -4.14 8.03 14.31
N PRO A 19 -5.27 8.71 14.03
CA PRO A 19 -6.51 8.03 13.66
C PRO A 19 -6.33 7.14 12.43
N TYR A 20 -5.71 7.67 11.37
CA TYR A 20 -5.46 6.92 10.14
C TYR A 20 -4.53 5.72 10.36
N SER A 21 -3.46 5.88 11.18
CA SER A 21 -2.59 4.76 11.53
C SER A 21 -3.36 3.69 12.30
N LYS A 22 -4.25 4.09 13.22
CA LYS A 22 -5.01 3.15 14.04
C LYS A 22 -6.05 2.37 13.24
N ALA A 23 -6.73 3.04 12.30
CA ALA A 23 -7.66 2.40 11.38
C ALA A 23 -6.97 1.33 10.52
N ILE A 24 -5.81 1.67 9.93
CA ILE A 24 -5.07 0.73 9.10
C ILE A 24 -4.43 -0.38 9.94
N GLU A 25 -3.97 -0.09 11.15
CA GLU A 25 -3.50 -1.11 12.10
C GLU A 25 -4.62 -2.12 12.39
N ASN A 26 -5.83 -1.65 12.69
CA ASN A 26 -7.00 -2.50 12.91
C ASN A 26 -7.32 -3.38 11.69
N PHE A 27 -7.24 -2.80 10.48
CA PHE A 27 -7.45 -3.54 9.24
C PHE A 27 -6.39 -4.64 9.06
N ILE A 28 -5.11 -4.30 9.17
CA ILE A 28 -4.01 -5.25 9.01
C ILE A 28 -4.11 -6.36 10.06
N ASP A 29 -4.51 -6.05 11.29
CA ASP A 29 -4.66 -7.07 12.32
C ASP A 29 -5.82 -8.03 12.10
N LYS A 30 -6.91 -7.56 11.48
CA LYS A 30 -8.07 -8.41 11.16
C LYS A 30 -7.86 -9.24 9.91
N ILE A 31 -7.35 -8.62 8.84
CA ILE A 31 -7.27 -9.23 7.51
C ILE A 31 -5.93 -9.94 7.27
N LYS A 32 -4.89 -9.57 8.02
CA LYS A 32 -3.52 -10.13 7.90
C LYS A 32 -3.02 -10.17 6.45
N PRO A 33 -3.03 -9.04 5.71
CA PRO A 33 -2.60 -9.02 4.32
C PRO A 33 -1.11 -9.35 4.17
N THR A 34 -0.73 -9.93 3.03
CA THR A 34 0.68 -10.23 2.72
C THR A 34 1.45 -8.98 2.30
N ILE A 35 0.81 -8.08 1.55
CA ILE A 35 1.41 -6.89 0.93
C ILE A 35 0.52 -5.69 1.22
N VAL A 36 1.12 -4.55 1.55
CA VAL A 36 0.42 -3.27 1.69
C VAL A 36 1.09 -2.22 0.80
N LEU A 37 0.36 -1.77 -0.22
CA LEU A 37 0.81 -0.72 -1.14
C LEU A 37 0.22 0.63 -0.74
N VAL A 38 1.06 1.65 -0.65
CA VAL A 38 0.66 3.02 -0.31
C VAL A 38 1.13 3.96 -1.40
N GLY A 39 0.33 4.97 -1.76
CA GLY A 39 0.79 5.99 -2.71
C GLY A 39 1.98 6.79 -2.13
N GLY A 40 3.03 7.03 -2.91
CA GLY A 40 4.20 7.83 -2.53
C GLY A 40 3.96 9.33 -2.45
N THR A 41 2.75 9.75 -2.04
CA THR A 41 2.36 11.15 -1.80
C THR A 41 2.89 11.64 -0.47
N THR A 42 2.74 12.93 -0.16
CA THR A 42 3.11 13.50 1.15
C THR A 42 2.46 12.72 2.30
N LEU A 43 1.16 12.42 2.20
CA LEU A 43 0.42 11.67 3.22
C LEU A 43 0.93 10.23 3.35
N GLY A 44 1.09 9.53 2.21
CA GLY A 44 1.55 8.14 2.23
C GLY A 44 2.98 7.98 2.74
N ARG A 45 3.86 8.95 2.44
CA ARG A 45 5.23 9.00 2.97
C ARG A 45 5.27 9.26 4.48
N SER A 46 4.25 9.88 5.06
CA SER A 46 4.12 10.01 6.52
C SER A 46 3.50 8.76 7.16
N LEU A 47 2.54 8.12 6.50
CA LEU A 47 1.74 7.02 7.04
C LEU A 47 2.47 5.67 7.00
N ALA A 48 3.02 5.30 5.83
CA ALA A 48 3.67 4.01 5.61
C ALA A 48 4.82 3.71 6.59
N PRO A 49 5.80 4.62 6.86
CA PRO A 49 6.89 4.31 7.78
C PRO A 49 6.39 4.11 9.22
N ARG A 50 5.35 4.84 9.64
CA ARG A 50 4.77 4.68 10.98
C ARG A 50 4.10 3.32 11.14
N LEU A 51 3.39 2.86 10.11
CA LEU A 51 2.78 1.52 10.09
C LEU A 51 3.83 0.41 10.05
N ALA A 52 4.82 0.51 9.16
CA ALA A 52 5.89 -0.48 9.06
C ALA A 52 6.67 -0.64 10.38
N ALA A 53 6.95 0.47 11.07
CA ALA A 53 7.56 0.45 12.40
C ALA A 53 6.67 -0.24 13.45
N ARG A 54 5.36 0.03 13.47
CA ARG A 54 4.40 -0.62 14.39
C ARG A 54 4.34 -2.14 14.20
N PHE A 55 4.35 -2.59 12.96
CA PHE A 55 4.33 -4.01 12.63
C PHE A 55 5.72 -4.67 12.62
N ARG A 56 6.78 -3.93 12.91
CA ARG A 56 8.18 -4.41 12.91
C ARG A 56 8.52 -5.15 11.62
N THR A 57 8.25 -4.50 10.49
CA THR A 57 8.46 -5.05 9.15
C THR A 57 9.18 -4.05 8.25
N GLY A 58 9.58 -4.51 7.07
CA GLY A 58 10.24 -3.69 6.06
C GLY A 58 9.28 -2.73 5.35
N LEU A 59 9.84 -1.60 4.91
CA LEU A 59 9.20 -0.64 4.01
C LEU A 59 10.18 -0.24 2.92
N THR A 60 9.81 -0.41 1.65
CA THR A 60 10.54 0.21 0.54
C THR A 60 9.85 1.48 0.08
N ALA A 61 10.62 2.58 0.03
CA ALA A 61 10.09 3.88 -0.31
C ALA A 61 10.29 4.22 -1.79
N ASP A 62 9.25 4.82 -2.39
CA ASP A 62 9.30 5.41 -3.74
C ASP A 62 9.63 4.40 -4.86
N CYS A 63 9.01 3.21 -4.77
CA CYS A 63 9.16 2.14 -5.75
C CYS A 63 8.64 2.56 -7.13
N THR A 64 9.39 2.19 -8.16
CA THR A 64 9.05 2.44 -9.56
C THR A 64 8.72 1.16 -10.31
N ILE A 65 9.16 0.00 -9.82
CA ILE A 65 8.79 -1.30 -10.38
C ILE A 65 8.45 -2.21 -9.21
N LEU A 66 7.42 -3.02 -9.39
CA LEU A 66 6.96 -4.01 -8.43
C LEU A 66 6.77 -5.31 -9.20
N ASP A 67 7.30 -6.39 -8.69
CA ASP A 67 7.12 -7.73 -9.26
C ASP A 67 6.84 -8.75 -8.15
N ILE A 68 6.29 -9.90 -8.53
CA ILE A 68 6.01 -11.00 -7.61
C ILE A 68 6.94 -12.16 -7.93
N GLN A 69 7.71 -12.56 -6.91
CA GLN A 69 8.61 -13.69 -7.01
C GLN A 69 7.84 -15.02 -6.99
N SER A 70 8.50 -16.11 -7.36
CA SER A 70 7.90 -17.46 -7.36
C SER A 70 7.43 -17.92 -5.98
N ASN A 71 8.02 -17.37 -4.91
CA ASN A 71 7.62 -17.62 -3.53
C ASN A 71 6.52 -16.66 -3.03
N THR A 72 5.90 -15.89 -3.92
CA THR A 72 4.86 -14.87 -3.66
C THR A 72 5.34 -13.61 -2.93
N ASP A 73 6.66 -13.45 -2.72
CA ASP A 73 7.21 -12.23 -2.15
C ASP A 73 7.19 -11.07 -3.15
N LEU A 74 7.09 -9.85 -2.61
CA LEU A 74 7.14 -8.63 -3.40
C LEU A 74 8.59 -8.23 -3.63
N ASP A 75 9.03 -8.25 -4.89
CA ASP A 75 10.26 -7.61 -5.31
C ASP A 75 10.00 -6.10 -5.48
N GLN A 76 10.60 -5.30 -4.60
CA GLN A 76 10.38 -3.86 -4.53
C GLN A 76 11.57 -3.14 -5.14
N ILE A 77 11.38 -2.63 -6.35
CA ILE A 77 12.47 -2.06 -7.14
C ILE A 77 12.36 -0.54 -7.12
N ARG A 78 13.43 0.11 -6.71
CA ARG A 78 13.51 1.57 -6.68
C ARG A 78 14.85 2.11 -7.19
N PRO A 79 14.86 3.31 -7.77
CA PRO A 79 16.10 4.04 -8.02
C PRO A 79 16.71 4.54 -6.71
N ALA A 80 18.01 4.34 -6.55
CA ALA A 80 18.84 4.89 -5.48
C ALA A 80 20.00 5.71 -6.08
N PHE A 81 20.72 6.45 -5.24
CA PHE A 81 21.90 7.25 -5.64
C PHE A 81 21.65 8.13 -6.88
N GLY A 82 20.62 8.98 -6.81
CA GLY A 82 20.27 9.90 -7.91
C GLY A 82 19.64 9.22 -9.14
N GLY A 83 19.31 7.93 -9.07
CA GLY A 83 18.72 7.18 -10.19
C GLY A 83 19.69 6.30 -10.96
N ASN A 84 20.97 6.32 -10.60
CA ASN A 84 22.00 5.55 -11.30
C ASN A 84 22.05 4.07 -10.89
N ILE A 85 21.45 3.73 -9.75
CA ILE A 85 21.42 2.36 -9.23
C ILE A 85 19.96 1.95 -9.05
N MET A 86 19.58 0.80 -9.60
CA MET A 86 18.30 0.17 -9.33
C MET A 86 18.50 -0.86 -8.22
N ALA A 87 17.83 -0.64 -7.09
CA ALA A 87 17.90 -1.53 -5.93
C ALA A 87 16.66 -2.42 -5.88
N HIS A 88 16.89 -3.73 -5.83
CA HIS A 88 15.88 -4.75 -5.52
C HIS A 88 15.89 -4.97 -4.01
N ILE A 89 14.73 -4.78 -3.38
CA ILE A 89 14.60 -4.83 -1.92
C ILE A 89 13.50 -5.83 -1.57
N ASN A 90 13.83 -6.76 -0.68
CA ASN A 90 12.96 -7.85 -0.27
C ASN A 90 12.77 -7.84 1.25
N THR A 91 11.58 -8.24 1.71
CA THR A 91 11.27 -8.43 3.13
C THR A 91 10.81 -9.87 3.35
N PRO A 92 11.74 -10.85 3.39
CA PRO A 92 11.40 -12.27 3.34
C PRO A 92 10.68 -12.74 4.61
N ASN A 93 11.09 -12.24 5.78
CA ASN A 93 10.74 -12.85 7.07
C ASN A 93 9.60 -12.14 7.82
N ASN A 94 9.14 -10.98 7.35
CA ASN A 94 8.18 -10.15 8.07
C ASN A 94 6.98 -9.82 7.18
N ARG A 95 5.81 -9.67 7.81
CA ARG A 95 4.55 -9.32 7.15
C ARG A 95 3.78 -8.24 7.93
N PRO A 96 3.04 -7.36 7.24
CA PRO A 96 2.96 -7.26 5.77
C PRO A 96 4.24 -6.66 5.15
N GLN A 97 4.43 -6.89 3.84
CA GLN A 97 5.48 -6.23 3.06
C GLN A 97 4.95 -4.86 2.61
N PHE A 98 5.53 -3.76 3.13
CA PHE A 98 5.08 -2.42 2.77
C PHE A 98 5.90 -1.84 1.62
N ALA A 99 5.23 -1.22 0.66
CA ALA A 99 5.87 -0.40 -0.37
C ALA A 99 5.11 0.91 -0.56
N THR A 100 5.83 2.03 -0.66
CA THR A 100 5.25 3.25 -1.22
C THR A 100 5.56 3.34 -2.70
N VAL A 101 4.56 3.66 -3.51
CA VAL A 101 4.66 3.62 -4.98
C VAL A 101 4.73 5.03 -5.55
N ARG A 102 5.75 5.30 -6.38
CA ARG A 102 5.93 6.63 -6.97
C ARG A 102 4.74 7.02 -7.85
N TYR A 103 4.31 8.26 -7.70
CA TYR A 103 3.19 8.81 -8.47
C TYR A 103 3.48 8.80 -9.99
N LYS A 104 2.45 8.53 -10.80
CA LYS A 104 2.47 8.48 -12.28
C LYS A 104 3.34 7.38 -12.92
N ILE A 105 3.83 6.41 -12.16
CA ILE A 105 4.60 5.29 -12.72
C ILE A 105 3.69 4.19 -13.27
N PHE A 106 2.64 3.84 -12.54
CA PHE A 106 1.73 2.77 -12.94
C PHE A 106 0.50 3.34 -13.66
N SER A 107 0.07 2.65 -14.72
CA SER A 107 -1.15 3.00 -15.44
C SER A 107 -2.37 2.51 -14.67
N ALA A 108 -3.39 3.37 -14.54
CA ALA A 108 -4.67 2.95 -13.99
C ALA A 108 -5.32 1.90 -14.90
N THR A 109 -5.95 0.90 -14.30
CA THR A 109 -6.71 -0.09 -15.04
C THR A 109 -7.94 0.56 -15.68
N ARG A 110 -8.39 0.03 -16.83
CA ARG A 110 -9.61 0.52 -17.49
C ARG A 110 -10.81 0.26 -16.58
N LYS A 111 -11.66 1.27 -16.36
CA LYS A 111 -12.91 1.11 -15.64
C LYS A 111 -13.81 0.11 -16.39
N ASN A 112 -14.08 -1.04 -15.79
CA ASN A 112 -15.06 -1.99 -16.29
C ASN A 112 -16.46 -1.49 -15.92
N ARG A 113 -17.25 -1.06 -16.91
CA ARG A 113 -18.60 -0.49 -16.69
C ARG A 113 -19.65 -1.53 -16.27
N GLU A 114 -19.39 -2.83 -16.45
CA GLU A 114 -20.38 -3.88 -16.20
C GLU A 114 -20.68 -4.12 -14.72
N TYR A 115 -19.75 -3.83 -13.81
CA TYR A 115 -19.94 -4.04 -12.36
C TYR A 115 -21.00 -3.09 -11.76
N TYR A 116 -21.17 -1.88 -12.31
CA TYR A 116 -22.10 -0.87 -11.78
C TYR A 116 -23.59 -1.18 -12.03
N ARG A 117 -23.94 -2.23 -12.77
CA ARG A 117 -25.33 -2.54 -13.12
C ARG A 117 -25.99 -3.56 -12.21
N LYS A 118 -25.24 -4.33 -11.41
CA LYS A 118 -25.80 -5.39 -10.56
C LYS A 118 -26.27 -4.92 -9.18
N ASP A 119 -25.77 -3.79 -8.69
CA ASP A 119 -26.04 -3.35 -7.31
C ASP A 119 -27.12 -2.26 -7.19
N ASN A 120 -27.90 -2.01 -8.26
CA ASN A 120 -29.00 -1.02 -8.27
C ASN A 120 -30.39 -1.63 -8.56
N PHE A 121 -30.53 -2.95 -8.40
CA PHE A 121 -31.83 -3.62 -8.35
C PHE A 121 -31.78 -4.80 -7.37
N MET A 122 -31.91 -4.51 -6.08
CA MET A 122 -32.64 -5.34 -5.11
C MET A 122 -32.96 -4.53 -3.86
#